data_AF-A0A935L2I6-F1
#
_entry.id   AF-A0A935L2I6-F1
#
_cell.length_a   1.000
_cell.length_b   1.000
_cell.length_c   1.000
_cell.angle_alpha   90.00
_cell.angle_beta   90.00
_cell.angle_gamma   90.00
#
_symmetry.space_group_name_H-M   'P 1'
#
loop_
_entity.id
_entity.type
_entity.pdbx_description
1 polymer ?
#
loop_
_entity_poly.entity_id
_entity_poly.type
_entity_poly.pdbx_seq_one_letter_code
_entity_poly.pdbx_strand_id
1 'polypeptide(L)'
;MFTAKELDNETSYTNFGARYYDSELSGWLSVDPMSDKYPSLSPYIYCYNNPVIMRDPNGNDGVAVVDNENKTITIKAVYYVQTVPSFSSSEHTSYTNEQLQSIQNTAYTPEEVKSMQTEINDFLNNQNYQITEGEYSGYKVNFDLQFKEGGEPFNLEEKAKNEFYGDIPIGNCFKRGDKNTFNLFKTRYNKETGNYETIGGITQDNNLIMMNKKYDDLRNRIHEVFHTLFFNRDKANDGIGSYLTNDMPNQKDINELIKNLPKININE
;
A
#
# COMPACT_ATOMS: atom_id res chain seq x y z
N MET A 1 -13.79 26.40 -7.74
CA MET A 1 -12.94 25.27 -8.18
C MET A 1 -13.04 24.20 -7.11
N PHE A 2 -13.68 23.07 -7.38
CA PHE A 2 -14.12 22.10 -6.35
C PHE A 2 -13.12 20.95 -6.15
N THR A 3 -12.20 20.69 -7.09
CA THR A 3 -11.28 19.51 -7.04
C THR A 3 -9.90 19.74 -7.68
N ALA A 4 -9.49 20.98 -7.92
CA ALA A 4 -8.24 21.33 -8.64
C ALA A 4 -8.10 20.73 -10.06
N LYS A 5 -9.18 20.21 -10.65
CA LYS A 5 -9.26 19.76 -12.06
C LYS A 5 -9.84 20.85 -12.96
N GLU A 6 -9.56 20.76 -14.26
CA GLU A 6 -9.99 21.75 -15.24
C GLU A 6 -11.52 21.77 -15.36
N LEU A 7 -12.09 22.96 -15.17
CA LEU A 7 -13.49 23.24 -15.42
C LEU A 7 -13.63 23.63 -16.89
N ASP A 8 -14.47 22.92 -17.62
CA ASP A 8 -14.85 23.34 -18.97
C ASP A 8 -15.80 24.54 -18.87
N ASN A 9 -15.37 25.68 -19.42
CA ASN A 9 -16.11 26.93 -19.35
C ASN A 9 -17.33 26.97 -20.27
N GLU A 10 -17.45 26.08 -21.26
CA GLU A 10 -18.61 26.04 -22.15
C GLU A 10 -19.75 25.17 -21.60
N THR A 11 -19.41 24.11 -20.88
CA THR A 11 -20.38 23.11 -20.37
C THR A 11 -20.56 23.14 -18.86
N SER A 12 -19.68 23.85 -18.13
CA SER A 12 -19.61 23.87 -16.66
C SER A 12 -19.34 22.51 -16.00
N TYR A 13 -18.92 21.51 -16.79
CA TYR A 13 -18.52 20.20 -16.29
C TYR A 13 -17.04 20.17 -15.94
N THR A 14 -16.69 19.37 -14.93
CA THR A 14 -15.28 19.19 -14.54
C THR A 14 -14.69 18.00 -15.30
N ASN A 15 -13.59 18.23 -16.02
CA ASN A 15 -12.91 17.19 -16.78
C ASN A 15 -11.92 16.42 -15.89
N PHE A 16 -12.16 15.12 -15.71
CA PHE A 16 -11.30 14.21 -14.96
C PHE A 16 -10.47 13.27 -15.87
N GLY A 17 -10.43 13.54 -17.17
CA GLY A 17 -9.72 12.77 -18.18
C GLY A 17 -10.51 11.55 -18.68
N ALA A 18 -10.88 10.64 -17.78
CA ALA A 18 -11.63 9.44 -18.14
C ALA A 18 -13.14 9.69 -18.31
N ARG A 19 -13.69 10.69 -17.59
CA ARG A 19 -15.12 11.05 -17.59
C ARG A 19 -15.29 12.53 -17.28
N TYR A 20 -16.44 13.07 -17.67
CA TYR A 20 -16.91 14.39 -17.26
C TYR A 20 -17.81 14.27 -16.03
N TYR A 21 -17.53 15.11 -15.03
CA TYR A 21 -18.25 15.16 -13.76
C TYR A 21 -19.17 16.37 -13.72
N ASP A 22 -20.44 16.14 -13.36
CA ASP A 22 -21.42 17.18 -13.10
C ASP A 22 -21.46 17.46 -11.60
N SER A 23 -21.03 18.65 -11.20
CA SER A 23 -20.98 19.08 -9.80
C SER A 23 -22.35 19.48 -9.24
N GLU A 24 -23.31 19.88 -10.07
CA GLU A 24 -24.67 20.21 -9.64
C GLU A 24 -25.47 18.93 -9.34
N LEU A 25 -25.34 17.92 -10.20
CA LEU A 25 -25.97 16.62 -10.01
C LEU A 25 -25.17 15.67 -9.12
N SER A 26 -23.94 16.05 -8.77
CA SER A 26 -23.00 15.25 -7.96
C SER A 26 -22.77 13.83 -8.53
N GLY A 27 -22.62 13.73 -9.84
CA GLY A 27 -22.57 12.43 -10.54
C GLY A 27 -21.78 12.45 -11.85
N TRP A 28 -21.42 11.27 -12.34
CA TRP A 28 -20.74 11.11 -13.63
C TRP A 28 -21.73 11.11 -14.78
N LEU A 29 -21.38 11.77 -15.88
CA LEU A 29 -22.20 11.80 -17.11
C LEU A 29 -22.08 10.52 -17.95
N SER A 30 -21.17 9.63 -17.59
CA SER A 30 -20.97 8.33 -18.25
C SER A 30 -20.70 7.20 -17.26
N VAL A 31 -21.07 5.98 -17.68
CA VAL A 31 -20.85 4.73 -16.93
C VAL A 31 -19.37 4.55 -16.64
N ASP A 32 -19.03 4.16 -15.41
CA ASP A 32 -17.66 3.81 -15.04
C ASP A 32 -17.11 2.70 -15.96
N PRO A 33 -15.97 2.91 -16.65
CA PRO A 33 -15.31 1.87 -17.43
C PRO A 33 -14.91 0.62 -16.61
N MET A 34 -14.87 0.72 -15.28
CA MET A 34 -14.59 -0.36 -14.34
C MET A 34 -15.83 -0.81 -13.56
N SER A 35 -17.04 -0.40 -13.97
CA SER A 35 -18.31 -0.75 -13.31
C SER A 35 -18.50 -2.25 -13.09
N ASP A 36 -18.04 -3.09 -14.02
CA ASP A 36 -18.11 -4.55 -13.92
C ASP A 36 -17.31 -5.13 -12.74
N LYS A 37 -16.31 -4.40 -12.21
CA LYS A 37 -15.53 -4.82 -11.05
C LYS A 37 -16.22 -4.52 -9.72
N TYR A 38 -17.22 -3.63 -9.72
CA TYR A 38 -17.91 -3.19 -8.52
C TYR A 38 -19.43 -3.32 -8.69
N PRO A 39 -19.96 -4.55 -8.85
CA PRO A 39 -21.39 -4.78 -9.12
C PRO A 39 -22.30 -4.34 -7.98
N SER A 40 -21.76 -4.15 -6.78
CA SER A 40 -22.45 -3.62 -5.61
C SER A 40 -22.55 -2.08 -5.59
N LEU A 41 -21.91 -1.39 -6.54
CA LEU A 41 -21.89 0.06 -6.64
C LEU A 41 -22.60 0.51 -7.90
N SER A 42 -23.31 1.64 -7.82
CA SER A 42 -23.88 2.23 -9.02
C SER A 42 -22.75 2.79 -9.90
N PRO A 43 -22.78 2.54 -11.23
CA PRO A 43 -21.70 2.94 -12.14
C PRO A 43 -21.55 4.46 -12.31
N TYR A 44 -22.41 5.25 -11.67
CA TYR A 44 -22.45 6.71 -11.74
C TYR A 44 -22.00 7.41 -10.44
N ILE A 45 -21.62 6.67 -9.40
CA ILE A 45 -21.27 7.27 -8.10
C ILE A 45 -19.86 7.86 -8.10
N TYR A 46 -19.70 9.02 -7.45
CA TYR A 46 -18.43 9.72 -7.26
C TYR A 46 -17.88 9.45 -5.85
N CYS A 47 -16.60 9.08 -5.73
CA CYS A 47 -15.90 8.83 -4.45
C CYS A 47 -16.67 7.94 -3.45
N TYR A 48 -17.37 6.89 -3.90
CA TYR A 48 -18.21 6.05 -3.02
C TYR A 48 -19.25 6.85 -2.19
N ASN A 49 -19.77 7.97 -2.73
CA ASN A 49 -20.62 8.93 -1.99
C ASN A 49 -19.91 9.63 -0.82
N ASN A 50 -18.58 9.65 -0.78
CA ASN A 50 -17.80 10.34 0.25
C ASN A 50 -16.66 11.21 -0.36
N PRO A 51 -17.01 12.29 -1.08
CA PRO A 51 -16.04 13.18 -1.72
C PRO A 51 -15.26 14.09 -0.76
N VAL A 52 -15.56 14.02 0.55
CA VAL A 52 -14.86 14.78 1.59
C VAL A 52 -13.62 14.02 2.12
N ILE A 53 -13.65 12.68 2.10
CA ILE A 53 -12.60 11.84 2.73
C ILE A 53 -11.72 11.14 1.69
N MET A 54 -12.26 10.73 0.54
CA MET A 54 -11.49 9.99 -0.46
C MET A 54 -10.90 10.92 -1.52
N ARG A 55 -9.66 11.33 -1.26
CA ARG A 55 -8.75 11.90 -2.27
C ARG A 55 -7.73 10.80 -2.61
N ASP A 56 -7.96 10.06 -3.69
CA ASP A 56 -6.94 9.16 -4.26
C ASP A 56 -6.44 9.76 -5.58
N PRO A 57 -5.27 10.43 -5.60
CA PRO A 57 -4.73 10.92 -6.84
C PRO A 57 -3.97 9.86 -7.64
N ASN A 58 -3.37 8.82 -7.03
CA ASN A 58 -2.42 7.91 -7.73
C ASN A 58 -2.18 6.52 -7.08
N GLY A 59 -2.76 6.19 -5.92
CA GLY A 59 -2.59 4.87 -5.29
C GLY A 59 -1.16 4.45 -4.93
N ASN A 60 -0.25 5.39 -4.64
CA ASN A 60 1.12 5.10 -4.17
C ASN A 60 1.38 5.92 -2.89
N ASP A 61 1.69 5.25 -1.77
CA ASP A 61 1.95 5.89 -0.47
C ASP A 61 3.46 5.88 -0.15
N GLY A 62 4.24 6.53 -1.01
CA GLY A 62 5.68 6.71 -0.88
C GLY A 62 6.22 7.82 -1.80
N VAL A 63 7.44 8.28 -1.54
CA VAL A 63 8.08 9.37 -2.30
C VAL A 63 9.54 9.06 -2.61
N ALA A 64 10.01 9.50 -3.78
CA ALA A 64 11.41 9.53 -4.15
C ALA A 64 11.98 10.93 -3.93
N VAL A 65 12.86 11.08 -2.94
CA VAL A 65 13.57 12.35 -2.67
C VAL A 65 14.86 12.36 -3.46
N VAL A 66 14.98 13.29 -4.40
CA VAL A 66 16.11 13.41 -5.32
C VAL A 66 17.08 14.46 -4.80
N ASP A 67 18.33 14.07 -4.64
CA ASP A 67 19.45 14.95 -4.34
C ASP A 67 20.42 14.93 -5.54
N ASN A 68 20.30 15.95 -6.38
CA ASN A 68 21.13 16.11 -7.58
C ASN A 68 22.62 16.40 -7.28
N GLU A 69 22.94 17.04 -6.15
CA GLU A 69 24.33 17.36 -5.79
C GLU A 69 25.11 16.10 -5.45
N ASN A 70 24.50 15.22 -4.65
CA ASN A 70 25.10 13.96 -4.24
C ASN A 70 24.77 12.79 -5.19
N LYS A 71 23.95 13.02 -6.22
CA LYS A 71 23.43 12.00 -7.14
C LYS A 71 22.80 10.82 -6.40
N THR A 72 21.91 11.12 -5.46
CA THR A 72 21.18 10.10 -4.70
C THR A 72 19.67 10.26 -4.85
N ILE A 73 18.96 9.14 -4.81
CA ILE A 73 17.51 9.10 -4.67
C ILE A 73 17.20 8.31 -3.40
N THR A 74 16.49 8.92 -2.47
CA THR A 74 16.05 8.26 -1.22
C THR A 74 14.56 7.97 -1.29
N ILE A 75 14.20 6.70 -1.26
CA ILE A 75 12.81 6.25 -1.17
C ILE A 75 12.35 6.33 0.27
N LYS A 76 11.28 7.10 0.51
CA LYS A 76 10.69 7.29 1.84
C LYS A 76 9.25 6.81 1.85
N ALA A 77 8.92 6.06 2.89
CA ALA A 77 7.56 5.71 3.28
C ALA A 77 7.51 5.43 4.78
N VAL A 78 6.33 5.55 5.38
CA VAL A 78 6.12 5.28 6.81
C VAL A 78 5.05 4.21 6.96
N TYR A 79 5.34 3.19 7.75
CA TYR A 79 4.47 2.09 8.07
C TYR A 79 4.07 2.16 9.54
N TYR A 80 2.80 2.41 9.80
CA TYR A 80 2.23 2.31 11.14
C TYR A 80 1.83 0.86 11.43
N VAL A 81 2.57 0.26 12.36
CA VAL A 81 2.46 -1.16 12.68
C VAL A 81 1.48 -1.38 13.82
N GLN A 82 0.55 -2.32 13.65
CA GLN A 82 -0.37 -2.70 14.72
C GLN A 82 0.40 -3.29 15.90
N THR A 83 0.36 -2.62 17.06
CA THR A 83 1.03 -3.06 18.30
C THR A 83 0.07 -3.38 19.43
N VAL A 84 -1.23 -3.15 19.23
CA VAL A 84 -2.28 -3.60 20.15
C VAL A 84 -3.21 -4.59 19.44
N PRO A 85 -3.56 -5.74 20.06
CA PRO A 85 -4.38 -6.75 19.43
C PRO A 85 -5.75 -6.21 19.04
N SER A 86 -6.31 -6.68 17.92
CA SER A 86 -7.67 -6.33 17.51
C SER A 86 -8.69 -6.89 18.50
N PHE A 87 -9.10 -6.12 19.50
CA PHE A 87 -10.20 -6.50 20.38
C PHE A 87 -11.53 -6.14 19.72
N SER A 88 -12.41 -7.12 19.55
CA SER A 88 -13.82 -6.85 19.27
C SER A 88 -14.42 -6.24 20.54
N SER A 89 -14.72 -4.95 20.53
CA SER A 89 -15.55 -4.32 21.56
C SER A 89 -16.99 -4.85 21.44
N SER A 90 -17.24 -6.03 21.98
CA SER A 90 -18.56 -6.37 22.47
C SER A 90 -18.41 -6.98 23.84
N GLU A 91 -18.87 -6.22 24.83
CA GLU A 91 -19.17 -6.71 26.16
C GLU A 91 -19.93 -8.03 26.00
N HIS A 92 -19.40 -9.13 26.57
CA HIS A 92 -19.90 -10.52 26.50
C HIS A 92 -19.37 -11.39 25.36
N THR A 93 -18.16 -11.94 25.48
CA THR A 93 -17.84 -13.23 24.85
C THR A 93 -16.81 -14.03 25.64
N SER A 94 -17.18 -15.26 26.01
CA SER A 94 -16.27 -16.32 26.44
C SER A 94 -15.52 -16.84 25.21
N TYR A 95 -14.40 -16.19 24.86
CA TYR A 95 -13.50 -16.65 23.80
C TYR A 95 -12.84 -17.97 24.19
N THR A 96 -12.65 -18.85 23.20
CA THR A 96 -11.79 -20.03 23.38
C THR A 96 -10.32 -19.60 23.45
N ASN A 97 -9.45 -20.46 24.02
CA ASN A 97 -8.01 -20.21 24.05
C ASN A 97 -7.42 -20.00 22.64
N GLU A 98 -7.94 -20.72 21.64
CA GLU A 98 -7.51 -20.57 20.24
C GLU A 98 -7.88 -19.18 19.69
N GLN A 99 -9.09 -18.69 19.99
CA GLN A 99 -9.51 -17.35 19.58
C GLN A 99 -8.68 -16.25 20.24
N LEU A 100 -8.39 -16.40 21.54
CA LEU A 100 -7.51 -15.46 22.26
C LEU A 100 -6.11 -15.44 21.67
N GLN A 101 -5.56 -16.61 21.33
CA GLN A 101 -4.24 -16.70 20.70
C GLN A 101 -4.24 -16.06 19.31
N SER A 102 -5.26 -16.28 18.50
CA SER A 102 -5.40 -15.64 17.19
C SER A 102 -5.56 -14.12 17.29
N ILE A 103 -6.28 -13.60 18.29
CA ILE A 103 -6.35 -12.15 18.56
C ILE A 103 -4.96 -11.62 18.93
N GLN A 104 -4.25 -12.27 19.86
CA GLN A 104 -2.90 -11.87 20.24
C GLN A 104 -1.91 -11.88 19.07
N ASN A 105 -2.08 -12.82 18.12
CA ASN A 105 -1.25 -12.89 16.93
C ASN A 105 -1.35 -11.64 16.03
N THR A 106 -2.33 -10.75 16.23
CA THR A 106 -2.51 -9.55 15.39
C THR A 106 -1.59 -8.39 15.72
N ALA A 107 -1.00 -8.36 16.92
CA ALA A 107 -0.16 -7.26 17.39
C ALA A 107 1.32 -7.62 17.33
N TYR A 108 2.13 -6.73 16.79
CA TYR A 108 3.59 -6.76 16.89
C TYR A 108 4.08 -6.21 18.23
N THR A 109 5.20 -6.72 18.73
CA THR A 109 5.89 -6.09 19.87
C THR A 109 6.72 -4.88 19.40
N PRO A 110 7.00 -3.89 20.27
CA PRO A 110 7.89 -2.78 19.94
C PRO A 110 9.28 -3.22 19.42
N GLU A 111 9.81 -4.31 19.95
CA GLU A 111 11.08 -4.89 19.49
C GLU A 111 10.96 -5.44 18.07
N GLU A 112 9.86 -6.13 17.74
CA GLU A 112 9.60 -6.61 16.38
C GLU A 112 9.51 -5.42 15.40
N VAL A 113 8.82 -4.33 15.76
CA VAL A 113 8.71 -3.12 14.93
C VAL A 113 10.09 -2.52 14.64
N LYS A 114 10.92 -2.40 15.68
CA LYS A 114 12.30 -1.90 15.53
C LYS A 114 13.15 -2.81 14.64
N SER A 115 13.06 -4.13 14.85
CA SER A 115 13.79 -5.13 14.05
C SER A 115 13.39 -5.05 12.58
N MET A 116 12.08 -4.93 12.28
CA MET A 116 11.57 -4.78 10.92
C MET A 116 12.19 -3.59 10.21
N GLN A 117 12.23 -2.41 10.87
CA GLN A 117 12.82 -1.22 10.28
C GLN A 117 14.29 -1.46 9.92
N THR A 118 15.07 -2.02 10.85
CA THR A 118 16.49 -2.27 10.63
C THR A 118 16.71 -3.32 9.54
N GLU A 119 16.08 -4.49 9.65
CA GLU A 119 16.27 -5.60 8.71
C GLU A 119 15.89 -5.23 7.28
N ILE A 120 14.77 -4.54 7.08
CA ILE A 120 14.29 -4.17 5.74
C ILE A 120 15.20 -3.13 5.11
N ASN A 121 15.51 -2.04 5.82
CA ASN A 121 16.38 -0.99 5.27
C ASN A 121 17.79 -1.51 5.04
N ASP A 122 18.36 -2.28 5.98
CA ASP A 122 19.71 -2.85 5.83
C ASP A 122 19.75 -3.78 4.62
N PHE A 123 18.78 -4.68 4.47
CA PHE A 123 18.72 -5.59 3.32
C PHE A 123 18.70 -4.82 2.00
N LEU A 124 17.79 -3.83 1.86
CA LEU A 124 17.60 -3.08 0.62
C LEU A 124 18.80 -2.19 0.29
N ASN A 125 19.34 -1.49 1.30
CA ASN A 125 20.49 -0.60 1.10
C ASN A 125 21.79 -1.37 0.81
N ASN A 126 21.95 -2.58 1.35
CA ASN A 126 23.10 -3.44 1.07
C ASN A 126 23.11 -3.99 -0.37
N GLN A 127 21.99 -3.92 -1.11
CA GLN A 127 21.97 -4.27 -2.53
C GLN A 127 22.69 -3.24 -3.41
N ASN A 128 22.94 -2.01 -2.89
CA ASN A 128 23.65 -0.94 -3.59
C ASN A 128 23.06 -0.60 -4.98
N TYR A 129 21.74 -0.56 -5.08
CA TYR A 129 21.05 -0.25 -6.33
C TYR A 129 21.44 1.13 -6.89
N GLN A 130 21.47 1.22 -8.22
CA GLN A 130 21.69 2.45 -8.96
C GLN A 130 20.70 2.55 -10.10
N ILE A 131 20.31 3.75 -10.49
CA ILE A 131 19.44 3.93 -11.66
C ILE A 131 20.26 3.72 -12.92
N THR A 132 19.81 2.83 -13.80
CA THR A 132 20.58 2.46 -15.00
C THR A 132 20.14 3.18 -16.26
N GLU A 133 18.99 3.86 -16.23
CA GLU A 133 18.38 4.49 -17.40
C GLU A 133 17.58 5.75 -17.04
N GLY A 134 17.40 6.64 -18.01
CA GLY A 134 16.66 7.90 -17.84
C GLY A 134 17.49 9.02 -17.23
N GLU A 135 16.79 10.08 -16.81
CA GLU A 135 17.37 11.34 -16.32
C GLU A 135 18.30 11.14 -15.13
N TYR A 136 17.94 10.23 -14.21
CA TYR A 136 18.72 9.95 -13.01
C TYR A 136 19.72 8.82 -13.19
N SER A 137 20.09 8.46 -14.41
CA SER A 137 21.08 7.39 -14.65
C SER A 137 22.39 7.66 -13.89
N GLY A 138 22.87 6.64 -13.18
CA GLY A 138 24.04 6.71 -12.29
C GLY A 138 23.74 7.20 -10.87
N TYR A 139 22.49 7.56 -10.54
CA TYR A 139 22.13 7.95 -9.18
C TYR A 139 22.07 6.71 -8.28
N LYS A 140 22.62 6.82 -7.07
CA LYS A 140 22.50 5.78 -6.04
C LYS A 140 21.11 5.79 -5.43
N VAL A 141 20.50 4.63 -5.24
CA VAL A 141 19.20 4.49 -4.58
C VAL A 141 19.41 4.06 -3.13
N ASN A 142 18.80 4.81 -2.21
CA ASN A 142 18.73 4.47 -0.80
C ASN A 142 17.25 4.31 -0.38
N PHE A 143 17.02 3.49 0.63
CA PHE A 143 15.73 3.30 1.27
C PHE A 143 15.78 3.84 2.71
N ASP A 144 14.80 4.67 3.04
CA ASP A 144 14.53 5.21 4.37
C ASP A 144 13.05 4.96 4.69
N LEU A 145 12.75 3.69 4.95
CA LEU A 145 11.41 3.23 5.30
C LEU A 145 11.27 3.23 6.82
N GLN A 146 10.32 3.99 7.35
CA GLN A 146 10.10 4.08 8.80
C GLN A 146 9.01 3.11 9.24
N PHE A 147 9.23 2.38 10.33
CA PHE A 147 8.20 1.56 10.96
C PHE A 147 7.93 2.12 12.35
N LYS A 148 6.70 2.59 12.57
CA LYS A 148 6.27 3.28 13.78
C LYS A 148 5.18 2.48 14.48
N GLU A 149 5.10 2.58 15.80
CA GLU A 149 4.01 1.97 16.55
C GLU A 149 2.66 2.64 16.25
N GLY A 150 1.77 1.89 15.62
CA GLY A 150 0.42 2.29 15.25
C GLY A 150 -0.57 2.19 16.42
N GLY A 151 -0.38 1.20 17.30
CA GLY A 151 -1.32 0.89 18.38
C GLY A 151 -2.48 0.02 17.88
N GLU A 152 -3.70 0.42 18.22
CA GLU A 152 -4.96 -0.22 17.81
C GLU A 152 -5.26 -0.04 16.31
N PRO A 153 -6.04 -0.96 15.67
CA PRO A 153 -6.40 -0.90 14.25
C PRO A 153 -6.98 0.43 13.76
N PHE A 154 -7.84 1.08 14.54
CA PHE A 154 -8.44 2.34 14.13
C PHE A 154 -7.41 3.49 14.16
N ASN A 155 -6.63 3.57 15.23
CA ASN A 155 -5.65 4.64 15.42
C ASN A 155 -4.52 4.58 14.39
N LEU A 156 -4.12 3.37 13.97
CA LEU A 156 -3.04 3.22 12.99
C LEU A 156 -3.44 3.71 11.60
N GLU A 157 -4.69 3.48 11.19
CA GLU A 157 -5.22 3.98 9.90
C GLU A 157 -5.33 5.50 9.89
N GLU A 158 -5.74 6.10 10.99
CA GLU A 158 -5.78 7.56 11.13
C GLU A 158 -4.36 8.16 11.06
N LYS A 159 -3.39 7.56 11.74
CA LYS A 159 -1.99 7.99 11.69
C LYS A 159 -1.42 7.89 10.26
N ALA A 160 -1.64 6.78 9.56
CA ALA A 160 -1.18 6.58 8.20
C ALA A 160 -1.78 7.63 7.24
N LYS A 161 -3.09 7.86 7.31
CA LYS A 161 -3.79 8.87 6.47
C LYS A 161 -3.28 10.29 6.64
N ASN A 162 -2.70 10.60 7.81
CA ASN A 162 -2.18 11.92 8.14
C ASN A 162 -0.66 12.04 7.97
N GLU A 163 0.01 11.04 7.40
CA GLU A 163 1.46 11.07 7.19
C GLU A 163 1.80 11.52 5.76
N PHE A 164 2.49 12.65 5.68
CA PHE A 164 2.88 13.28 4.43
C PHE A 164 4.35 13.69 4.45
N TYR A 165 4.96 13.71 3.27
CA TYR A 165 6.25 14.34 3.04
C TYR A 165 6.05 15.48 2.04
N GLY A 166 6.06 16.72 2.54
CA GLY A 166 5.49 17.85 1.80
C GLY A 166 3.98 17.63 1.62
N ASP A 167 3.51 17.66 0.37
CA ASP A 167 2.10 17.42 0.00
C ASP A 167 1.84 15.99 -0.49
N ILE A 168 2.84 15.10 -0.41
CA ILE A 168 2.76 13.72 -0.91
C ILE A 168 2.42 12.78 0.25
N PRO A 169 1.34 11.98 0.17
CA PRO A 169 1.04 10.97 1.18
C PRO A 169 2.11 9.87 1.14
N ILE A 170 2.60 9.48 2.32
CA ILE A 170 3.62 8.44 2.46
C ILE A 170 3.29 7.42 3.57
N GLY A 171 2.09 7.51 4.13
CA GLY A 171 1.66 6.71 5.25
C GLY A 171 0.98 5.41 4.84
N ASN A 172 1.40 4.32 5.48
CA ASN A 172 0.95 2.96 5.23
C ASN A 172 0.57 2.30 6.55
N CYS A 173 -0.28 1.28 6.46
CA CYS A 173 -0.71 0.44 7.56
C CYS A 173 -0.03 -0.93 7.47
N PHE A 174 0.44 -1.45 8.60
CA PHE A 174 1.07 -2.76 8.67
C PHE A 174 0.43 -3.59 9.78
N LYS A 175 -0.30 -4.62 9.41
CA LYS A 175 -1.03 -5.51 10.33
C LYS A 175 -0.53 -6.94 10.15
N ARG A 176 -0.85 -7.79 11.12
CA ARG A 176 -0.67 -9.24 10.97
C ARG A 176 -1.85 -10.01 11.51
N GLY A 177 -1.89 -11.30 11.20
CA GLY A 177 -2.87 -12.21 11.76
C GLY A 177 -2.66 -13.63 11.26
N ASP A 178 -3.67 -14.46 11.37
CA ASP A 178 -3.64 -15.85 10.95
C ASP A 178 -4.93 -16.23 10.21
N LYS A 179 -5.10 -17.53 9.92
CA LYS A 179 -6.27 -18.07 9.23
C LYS A 179 -7.61 -17.82 9.94
N ASN A 180 -7.58 -17.54 11.25
CA ASN A 180 -8.76 -17.32 12.08
C ASN A 180 -9.11 -15.82 12.11
N THR A 181 -8.11 -14.93 12.03
CA THR A 181 -8.36 -13.48 11.94
C THR A 181 -8.64 -13.04 10.51
N PHE A 182 -7.97 -13.65 9.53
CA PHE A 182 -8.13 -13.33 8.11
C PHE A 182 -8.36 -14.61 7.30
N ASN A 183 -9.56 -14.75 6.74
CA ASN A 183 -9.95 -15.91 5.93
C ASN A 183 -9.05 -16.15 4.69
N LEU A 184 -8.37 -15.10 4.23
CA LEU A 184 -7.40 -15.17 3.14
C LEU A 184 -6.12 -15.97 3.50
N PHE A 185 -5.78 -16.09 4.78
CA PHE A 185 -4.63 -16.88 5.25
C PHE A 185 -4.94 -18.37 5.47
N LYS A 186 -6.16 -18.81 5.13
CA LYS A 186 -6.48 -20.24 5.08
C LYS A 186 -5.73 -20.89 3.92
N THR A 187 -5.14 -22.06 4.17
CA THR A 187 -4.54 -22.89 3.12
C THR A 187 -5.60 -23.27 2.09
N ARG A 188 -5.29 -23.07 0.81
CA ARG A 188 -6.18 -23.36 -0.32
C ARG A 188 -5.51 -24.34 -1.26
N TYR A 189 -6.32 -25.19 -1.88
CA TYR A 189 -5.85 -26.06 -2.95
C TYR A 189 -5.75 -25.26 -4.24
N ASN A 190 -4.55 -25.15 -4.79
CA ASN A 190 -4.31 -24.56 -6.09
C ASN A 190 -4.47 -25.64 -7.16
N LYS A 191 -5.48 -25.48 -8.01
CA LYS A 191 -5.81 -26.46 -9.07
C LYS A 191 -4.79 -26.46 -10.22
N GLU A 192 -4.04 -25.37 -10.39
CA GLU A 192 -3.07 -25.20 -11.47
C GLU A 192 -1.72 -25.85 -11.12
N THR A 193 -1.27 -25.65 -9.87
CA THR A 193 -0.02 -26.25 -9.38
C THR A 193 -0.23 -27.64 -8.78
N GLY A 194 -1.47 -28.00 -8.46
CA GLY A 194 -1.82 -29.26 -7.80
C GLY A 194 -1.42 -29.31 -6.32
N ASN A 195 -0.97 -28.20 -5.74
CA ASN A 195 -0.45 -28.11 -4.39
C ASN A 195 -1.38 -27.33 -3.45
N TYR A 196 -1.15 -27.50 -2.14
CA TYR A 196 -1.77 -26.66 -1.13
C TYR A 196 -0.89 -25.45 -0.86
N GLU A 197 -1.46 -24.26 -1.00
CA GLU A 197 -0.75 -22.99 -0.89
C GLU A 197 -1.35 -22.17 0.25
N THR A 198 -0.49 -21.40 0.93
CA THR A 198 -0.92 -20.44 1.95
C THR A 198 -0.25 -19.11 1.66
N ILE A 199 -1.05 -18.06 1.66
CA ILE A 199 -0.58 -16.70 1.37
C ILE A 199 0.22 -16.19 2.58
N GLY A 200 1.41 -15.65 2.32
CA GLY A 200 2.35 -15.14 3.33
C GLY A 200 2.08 -13.70 3.76
N GLY A 201 1.54 -12.89 2.84
CA GLY A 201 1.12 -11.51 3.07
C GLY A 201 0.18 -11.06 1.96
N ILE A 202 -0.49 -9.94 2.17
CA ILE A 202 -1.26 -9.25 1.14
C ILE A 202 -1.18 -7.75 1.38
N THR A 203 -1.25 -6.98 0.31
CA THR A 203 -1.42 -5.54 0.33
C THR A 203 -2.78 -5.19 -0.27
N GLN A 204 -3.60 -4.48 0.49
CA GLN A 204 -4.91 -3.96 0.08
C GLN A 204 -4.84 -2.45 -0.12
N ASP A 205 -5.57 -1.94 -1.12
CA ASP A 205 -5.69 -0.52 -1.43
C ASP A 205 -4.33 0.22 -1.52
N ASN A 206 -3.28 -0.52 -1.87
CA ASN A 206 -1.89 -0.07 -2.00
C ASN A 206 -1.26 0.54 -0.74
N ASN A 207 -1.88 0.38 0.43
CA ASN A 207 -1.34 0.93 1.67
C ASN A 207 -1.63 0.14 2.93
N LEU A 208 -2.46 -0.91 2.84
CA LEU A 208 -2.76 -1.80 3.95
C LEU A 208 -2.09 -3.14 3.75
N ILE A 209 -0.93 -3.30 4.40
CA ILE A 209 -0.23 -4.59 4.46
C ILE A 209 -0.85 -5.44 5.58
N MET A 210 -1.14 -6.69 5.26
CA MET A 210 -1.53 -7.73 6.21
C MET A 210 -0.62 -8.94 6.05
N MET A 211 0.14 -9.26 7.09
CA MET A 211 1.05 -10.41 7.11
C MET A 211 0.41 -11.62 7.78
N ASN A 212 0.68 -12.80 7.24
CA ASN A 212 0.35 -14.06 7.90
C ASN A 212 1.43 -14.35 8.94
N LYS A 213 1.09 -14.38 10.23
CA LYS A 213 2.03 -14.58 11.34
C LYS A 213 2.94 -15.80 11.16
N LYS A 214 2.46 -16.86 10.52
CA LYS A 214 3.25 -18.08 10.26
C LYS A 214 4.35 -17.88 9.19
N TYR A 215 4.14 -16.95 8.26
CA TYR A 215 4.99 -16.69 7.10
C TYR A 215 5.47 -15.23 7.08
N ASP A 216 5.47 -14.58 8.25
CA ASP A 216 5.89 -13.20 8.43
C ASP A 216 7.42 -13.14 8.52
N ASP A 217 8.07 -13.41 7.38
CA ASP A 217 9.51 -13.36 7.19
C ASP A 217 9.94 -12.10 6.42
N LEU A 218 11.23 -11.80 6.45
CA LEU A 218 11.81 -10.62 5.79
C LEU A 218 11.43 -10.53 4.30
N ARG A 219 11.43 -11.66 3.59
CA ARG A 219 11.15 -11.72 2.16
C ARG A 219 9.71 -11.30 1.87
N ASN A 220 8.75 -11.86 2.60
CA ASN A 220 7.34 -11.52 2.41
C ASN A 220 7.05 -10.09 2.85
N ARG A 221 7.70 -9.60 3.94
CA ARG A 221 7.57 -8.19 4.34
C ARG A 221 8.05 -7.24 3.25
N ILE A 222 9.21 -7.49 2.66
CA ILE A 222 9.76 -6.68 1.55
C ILE A 222 8.83 -6.73 0.35
N HIS A 223 8.31 -7.91 0.01
CA HIS A 223 7.37 -8.07 -1.08
C HIS A 223 6.11 -7.20 -0.89
N GLU A 224 5.48 -7.25 0.29
CA GLU A 224 4.31 -6.41 0.59
C GLU A 224 4.65 -4.91 0.67
N VAL A 225 5.82 -4.55 1.18
CA VAL A 225 6.32 -3.17 1.15
C VAL A 225 6.47 -2.66 -0.28
N PHE A 226 6.89 -3.51 -1.22
CA PHE A 226 7.05 -3.07 -2.61
C PHE A 226 5.71 -2.89 -3.31
N HIS A 227 4.66 -3.64 -2.92
CA HIS A 227 3.30 -3.40 -3.39
C HIS A 227 2.74 -2.03 -3.02
N THR A 228 3.14 -1.46 -1.88
CA THR A 228 2.68 -0.12 -1.50
C THR A 228 3.44 1.00 -2.20
N LEU A 229 4.67 0.72 -2.62
CA LEU A 229 5.53 1.65 -3.33
C LEU A 229 5.33 1.59 -4.86
N PHE A 230 4.82 0.47 -5.37
CA PHE A 230 4.78 0.14 -6.78
C PHE A 230 3.60 -0.80 -7.11
N PHE A 231 2.87 -0.47 -8.18
CA PHE A 231 1.78 -1.21 -8.86
C PHE A 231 0.31 -0.87 -8.51
N ASN A 232 -0.43 -0.53 -9.58
CA ASN A 232 -1.89 -0.63 -9.68
C ASN A 232 -2.28 -1.45 -10.93
N ARG A 233 -1.49 -2.49 -11.24
CA ARG A 233 -1.72 -3.39 -12.39
C ARG A 233 -1.52 -4.84 -12.01
N ASP A 234 -2.36 -5.37 -11.14
CA ASP A 234 -2.77 -6.75 -11.32
C ASP A 234 -4.24 -6.90 -10.97
N LYS A 235 -4.91 -7.72 -11.78
CA LYS A 235 -6.22 -8.24 -11.47
C LYS A 235 -6.06 -9.07 -10.20
N ALA A 236 -6.19 -8.45 -9.03
CA ALA A 236 -6.02 -9.09 -7.73
C ALA A 236 -7.16 -10.09 -7.41
N ASN A 237 -7.31 -11.12 -8.25
CA ASN A 237 -7.39 -12.49 -7.80
C ASN A 237 -6.03 -13.19 -7.87
N ASP A 238 -5.04 -12.62 -8.57
CA ASP A 238 -3.66 -13.10 -8.63
C ASP A 238 -2.72 -12.00 -8.14
N GLY A 239 -2.09 -12.22 -6.98
CA GLY A 239 -1.04 -11.35 -6.48
C GLY A 239 0.20 -11.47 -7.36
N ILE A 240 0.74 -10.32 -7.76
CA ILE A 240 1.87 -10.10 -8.68
C ILE A 240 2.05 -11.08 -9.84
N GLY A 241 1.93 -10.55 -11.05
CA GLY A 241 2.47 -11.13 -12.27
C GLY A 241 3.87 -11.71 -12.09
N SER A 242 3.96 -13.03 -12.19
CA SER A 242 5.17 -13.81 -12.52
C SER A 242 6.36 -13.69 -11.56
N TYR A 243 6.16 -13.61 -10.25
CA TYR A 243 7.23 -14.02 -9.33
C TYR A 243 7.21 -15.54 -9.14
N LEU A 244 8.12 -16.25 -9.82
CA LEU A 244 8.36 -17.67 -9.59
C LEU A 244 9.10 -17.83 -8.25
N THR A 245 8.34 -17.99 -7.17
CA THR A 245 8.70 -18.60 -5.87
C THR A 245 9.96 -18.12 -5.10
N ASN A 246 10.82 -17.24 -5.64
CA ASN A 246 12.14 -16.87 -5.11
C ASN A 246 12.46 -15.35 -5.12
N ASP A 247 11.57 -14.48 -5.60
CA ASP A 247 12.00 -13.13 -5.99
C ASP A 247 11.90 -12.08 -4.86
N MET A 248 13.03 -11.39 -4.67
CA MET A 248 13.27 -10.12 -3.98
C MET A 248 13.36 -9.00 -5.05
N PRO A 249 13.22 -7.71 -4.71
CA PRO A 249 13.35 -6.64 -5.70
C PRO A 249 14.69 -6.70 -6.44
N ASN A 250 14.65 -6.59 -7.75
CA ASN A 250 15.82 -6.58 -8.61
C ASN A 250 16.00 -5.18 -9.24
N GLN A 251 17.10 -5.00 -9.97
CA GLN A 251 17.45 -3.71 -10.57
C GLN A 251 16.37 -3.14 -11.52
N LYS A 252 15.64 -4.00 -12.22
CA LYS A 252 14.54 -3.58 -13.10
C LYS A 252 13.38 -3.02 -12.27
N ASP A 253 13.02 -3.69 -11.18
CA ASP A 253 11.97 -3.23 -10.26
C ASP A 253 12.31 -1.85 -9.69
N ILE A 254 13.59 -1.61 -9.34
CA ILE A 254 14.05 -0.30 -8.86
C ILE A 254 13.92 0.79 -9.92
N ASN A 255 14.28 0.51 -11.16
CA ASN A 255 14.13 1.48 -12.25
C ASN A 255 12.64 1.81 -12.49
N GLU A 256 11.76 0.80 -12.40
CA GLU A 256 10.32 0.99 -12.57
C GLU A 256 9.69 1.76 -11.39
N LEU A 257 10.11 1.43 -10.17
CA LEU A 257 9.77 2.15 -8.95
C LEU A 257 10.06 3.64 -9.08
N ILE A 258 11.28 4.00 -9.48
CA ILE A 258 11.65 5.42 -9.64
C ILE A 258 10.81 6.09 -10.73
N LYS A 259 10.43 5.40 -11.81
CA LYS A 259 9.56 6.02 -12.83
C LYS A 259 8.21 6.42 -12.26
N ASN A 260 7.63 5.56 -11.42
CA ASN A 260 6.23 5.71 -10.96
C ASN A 260 6.07 6.46 -9.63
N LEU A 261 7.10 6.52 -8.79
CA LEU A 261 7.01 7.30 -7.56
C LEU A 261 6.99 8.81 -7.85
N PRO A 262 6.17 9.57 -7.09
CA PRO A 262 6.26 11.01 -7.10
C PRO A 262 7.64 11.44 -6.56
N LYS A 263 8.17 12.53 -7.12
CA LYS A 263 9.55 12.98 -6.85
C LYS A 263 9.54 14.37 -6.24
N ILE A 264 10.42 14.58 -5.27
CA ILE A 264 10.75 15.90 -4.73
C ILE A 264 12.25 16.11 -4.88
N ASN A 265 12.63 17.19 -5.56
CA ASN A 265 14.03 17.63 -5.62
C ASN A 265 14.29 18.56 -4.44
N ILE A 266 15.35 18.29 -3.66
CA ILE A 266 15.68 19.10 -2.47
C ILE A 266 16.67 20.23 -2.76
N ASN A 267 17.20 20.27 -3.98
CA ASN A 267 18.18 21.27 -4.41
C ASN A 267 17.55 22.34 -5.33
N GLU A 268 16.23 22.31 -5.52
CA GLU A 268 15.42 23.24 -6.34
C GLU A 268 14.30 23.86 -5.48
#